data_AF-A0A8H4RZP7-F1
#
_entry.id   AF-A0A8H4RZP7-F1
#
_cell.length_a   1.000
_cell.length_b   1.000
_cell.length_c   1.000
_cell.angle_alpha   90.00
_cell.angle_beta   90.00
_cell.angle_gamma   90.00
#
_symmetry.space_group_name_H-M   'P 1'
#
loop_
_entity.id
_entity.type
_entity.pdbx_description
1 polymer ?
#
loop_
_entity_poly.entity_id
_entity_poly.type
_entity_poly.pdbx_seq_one_letter_code
_entity_poly.pdbx_strand_id
1 'polypeptide(L)'
;MASFPPGRRSHRKSRSGCLQCKKRKVKCDESQPNCRNCEKHGVICSFANRSNVLSTPQTDLAESPVSLSGPESTGSGTFRAPAQIPQALPSLSSLGPFPSTLAVFDLELLHHWTTSTCYTLSRSPAVQTIWCQEAPRIGFSTPPVLHTLLAFSALHLARSDESRRASCLAYAQMHHNTAVREMVPLVSTIARENGAALFIFSSLTCMFSCAKPSEEGDFLVLFERGNLSEWARLFRGTQTIISTGGEDLRTGRLAPIFTNGTYLAAAHREPQALEQGKPHVWELQQMIWRECAADPSLRAIYQEALDELARTLGLAIRPGIMRRLETADVFRWLLDISDEYLNLLCQEAPIALIIFAHWCVSIRQIEWMWWMEGLSARLMTQLYSVLDPKYQDWLLWPQEVMNGSREY
;
A
#
# COMPACT_ATOMS: atom_id res chain seq x y z
N MET A 1 -56.67 -14.47 9.15
CA MET A 1 -55.92 -15.37 10.06
C MET A 1 -54.57 -15.66 9.43
N ALA A 2 -53.51 -14.99 9.88
CA ALA A 2 -52.16 -15.18 9.34
C ALA A 2 -51.49 -16.39 10.00
N SER A 3 -51.09 -17.37 9.19
CA SER A 3 -50.41 -18.60 9.61
C SER A 3 -48.92 -18.34 9.79
N PHE A 4 -48.43 -18.53 11.02
CA PHE A 4 -47.00 -18.49 11.32
C PHE A 4 -46.28 -19.74 10.76
N PRO A 5 -45.05 -19.61 10.23
CA PRO A 5 -44.29 -20.76 9.76
C PRO A 5 -43.83 -21.63 10.95
N PRO A 6 -43.71 -22.95 10.78
CA PRO A 6 -43.36 -23.85 11.88
C PRO A 6 -41.94 -23.59 12.37
N GLY A 7 -41.81 -23.41 13.68
CA GLY A 7 -40.53 -23.25 14.37
C GLY A 7 -39.57 -24.41 14.06
N ARG A 8 -38.31 -24.06 13.80
CA ARG A 8 -37.24 -25.01 13.48
C ARG A 8 -37.06 -25.99 14.66
N ARG A 9 -37.39 -27.28 14.44
CA ARG A 9 -37.23 -28.34 15.43
C ARG A 9 -35.77 -28.41 15.89
N SER A 10 -35.55 -28.30 17.20
CA SER A 10 -34.24 -28.51 17.81
C SER A 10 -33.84 -29.97 17.65
N HIS A 11 -32.79 -30.24 16.88
CA HIS A 11 -32.27 -31.59 16.70
C HIS A 11 -31.23 -31.91 17.78
N ARG A 12 -31.35 -33.11 18.36
CA ARG A 12 -30.40 -33.68 19.32
C ARG A 12 -29.00 -33.67 18.71
N LYS A 13 -28.09 -32.89 19.30
CA LYS A 13 -26.70 -32.75 18.86
C LYS A 13 -26.02 -34.12 18.97
N SER A 14 -25.59 -34.68 17.84
CA SER A 14 -24.74 -35.88 17.82
C SER A 14 -23.42 -35.52 18.51
N ARG A 15 -23.05 -36.25 19.56
CA ARG A 15 -21.78 -36.07 20.28
C ARG A 15 -20.61 -36.64 19.47
N SER A 16 -20.86 -37.65 18.65
CA SER A 16 -19.87 -38.45 17.91
C SER A 16 -19.67 -38.06 16.44
N GLY A 17 -20.37 -37.07 15.89
CA GLY A 17 -20.22 -36.66 14.49
C GLY A 17 -18.81 -36.18 14.10
N CYS A 18 -18.46 -36.34 12.82
CA CYS A 18 -17.16 -35.93 12.26
C CYS A 18 -16.95 -34.40 12.34
N LEU A 19 -15.68 -33.97 12.30
CA LEU A 19 -15.31 -32.56 12.47
C LEU A 19 -15.92 -31.66 11.39
N GLN A 20 -16.04 -32.17 10.17
CA GLN A 20 -16.52 -31.45 9.00
C GLN A 20 -18.03 -31.19 9.09
N CYS A 21 -18.81 -32.19 9.50
CA CYS A 21 -20.24 -32.01 9.75
C CYS A 21 -20.50 -31.12 10.97
N LYS A 22 -19.68 -31.21 12.03
CA LYS A 22 -19.74 -30.29 13.18
C LYS A 22 -19.44 -28.85 12.78
N LYS A 23 -18.38 -28.60 12.01
CA LYS A 23 -18.01 -27.27 11.49
C LYS A 23 -19.12 -26.67 10.62
N ARG A 24 -19.75 -27.51 9.80
CA ARG A 24 -20.86 -27.12 8.91
C ARG A 24 -22.22 -27.04 9.62
N LYS A 25 -22.30 -27.35 10.92
CA LYS A 25 -23.54 -27.36 11.73
C LYS A 25 -24.67 -28.21 11.09
N VAL A 26 -24.31 -29.33 10.47
CA VAL A 26 -25.22 -30.30 9.83
C VAL A 26 -25.17 -31.65 10.54
N LYS A 27 -26.24 -32.44 10.48
CA LYS A 27 -26.30 -33.76 11.12
C LYS A 27 -25.31 -34.71 10.44
N CYS A 28 -24.42 -35.31 11.22
CA CYS A 28 -23.55 -36.39 10.77
C CYS A 28 -24.30 -37.72 10.92
N ASP A 29 -24.16 -38.59 9.92
CA ASP A 29 -24.70 -39.94 9.88
C ASP A 29 -23.77 -40.98 10.52
N GLU A 30 -22.57 -40.55 10.96
CA GLU A 30 -21.61 -41.35 11.73
C GLU A 30 -21.09 -42.62 11.04
N SER A 31 -21.35 -42.80 9.74
CA SER A 31 -20.77 -43.91 8.98
C SER A 31 -19.25 -43.76 8.85
N GLN A 32 -18.57 -44.90 8.92
CA GLN A 32 -17.13 -45.04 8.73
C GLN A 32 -16.86 -45.92 7.49
N PRO A 33 -15.74 -45.73 6.76
CA PRO A 33 -14.63 -44.81 7.02
C PRO A 33 -14.96 -43.35 6.73
N ASN A 34 -16.00 -43.08 5.92
CA ASN A 34 -16.46 -41.74 5.58
C ASN A 34 -17.96 -41.58 5.87
N CYS A 35 -18.34 -40.39 6.35
CA CYS A 35 -19.76 -40.05 6.51
C CYS A 35 -20.37 -39.63 5.16
N ARG A 36 -21.61 -40.03 4.86
CA ARG A 36 -22.24 -39.79 3.54
C ARG A 36 -22.33 -38.31 3.18
N ASN A 37 -22.47 -37.45 4.17
CA ASN A 37 -22.54 -36.02 3.94
C ASN A 37 -21.17 -35.39 3.56
N CYS A 38 -20.06 -35.97 4.02
CA CYS A 38 -18.71 -35.56 3.59
C CYS A 38 -18.41 -36.09 2.18
N GLU A 39 -18.80 -37.34 1.91
CA GLU A 39 -18.66 -37.99 0.60
C GLU A 39 -19.43 -37.24 -0.49
N LYS A 40 -20.70 -36.90 -0.25
CA LYS A 40 -21.53 -36.13 -1.18
C LYS A 40 -20.97 -34.74 -1.52
N HIS A 41 -20.20 -34.14 -0.61
CA HIS A 41 -19.62 -32.81 -0.80
C HIS A 41 -18.16 -32.85 -1.23
N GLY A 42 -17.59 -34.04 -1.47
CA GLY A 42 -16.20 -34.20 -1.90
C GLY A 42 -15.17 -33.69 -0.91
N VAL A 43 -15.49 -33.65 0.39
CA VAL A 43 -14.58 -33.15 1.44
C VAL A 43 -14.01 -34.32 2.27
N ILE A 44 -12.74 -34.22 2.63
CA ILE A 44 -12.05 -35.24 3.44
C ILE A 44 -12.72 -35.36 4.81
N CYS A 45 -13.22 -36.55 5.14
CA CYS A 45 -13.91 -36.82 6.39
C CYS A 45 -12.90 -37.13 7.51
N SER A 46 -13.07 -36.56 8.71
CA SER A 46 -12.18 -36.86 9.84
C SER A 46 -12.25 -38.31 10.34
N PHE A 47 -13.23 -39.11 9.89
CA PHE A 47 -13.28 -40.55 10.17
C PHE A 47 -12.32 -41.37 9.30
N ALA A 48 -11.96 -40.87 8.11
CA ALA A 48 -11.04 -41.56 7.20
C ALA A 48 -9.69 -41.84 7.85
N ASN A 49 -9.25 -40.94 8.74
CA ASN A 49 -7.95 -41.03 9.40
C ASN A 49 -7.95 -41.90 10.66
N ARG A 50 -9.11 -42.38 11.13
CA ARG A 50 -9.22 -43.32 12.26
C ARG A 50 -9.15 -44.78 11.83
N SER A 51 -9.33 -45.07 10.55
CA SER A 51 -9.37 -46.44 10.02
C SER A 51 -7.99 -47.02 9.71
N ASN A 52 -6.90 -46.24 9.83
CA ASN A 52 -5.54 -46.69 9.51
C ASN A 52 -4.68 -47.07 10.73
N VAL A 53 -5.27 -47.21 11.90
CA VAL A 53 -4.57 -47.71 13.10
C VAL A 53 -5.36 -48.88 13.68
N LEU A 54 -5.24 -50.07 13.10
CA LEU A 54 -5.48 -51.36 13.78
C LEU A 54 -5.16 -52.57 12.86
N SER A 55 -3.99 -53.16 13.09
CA SER A 55 -3.60 -54.57 12.91
C SER A 55 -2.22 -54.69 13.59
N THR A 56 -1.93 -55.44 14.65
CA THR A 56 -2.62 -56.46 15.47
C THR A 56 -1.69 -56.66 16.73
N PRO A 57 -1.93 -57.56 17.72
CA PRO A 57 -2.13 -57.17 19.12
C PRO A 57 -1.16 -57.79 20.17
N GLN A 58 -1.47 -57.52 21.45
CA GLN A 58 -1.09 -58.23 22.71
C GLN A 58 0.19 -57.71 23.42
N THR A 59 0.28 -57.50 24.73
CA THR A 59 -0.56 -57.90 25.89
C THR A 59 -0.31 -56.93 27.05
N ASP A 60 -1.33 -56.66 27.87
CA ASP A 60 -1.20 -56.05 29.20
C ASP A 60 -0.30 -56.89 30.12
N LEU A 61 0.46 -56.24 31.01
CA LEU A 61 0.56 -56.55 32.45
C LEU A 61 1.33 -55.42 33.17
N ALA A 62 0.88 -55.14 34.39
CA ALA A 62 1.25 -54.01 35.24
C ALA A 62 2.58 -54.17 35.99
N GLU A 63 2.92 -53.10 36.73
CA GLU A 63 3.86 -52.96 37.87
C GLU A 63 5.22 -52.27 37.61
N SER A 64 5.44 -51.18 38.37
CA SER A 64 6.75 -50.66 38.80
C SER A 64 7.20 -51.45 40.05
N PRO A 65 8.41 -51.27 40.66
CA PRO A 65 9.57 -50.41 40.35
C PRO A 65 10.94 -51.16 40.46
N VAL A 66 12.06 -50.40 40.50
CA VAL A 66 13.37 -50.67 41.15
C VAL A 66 14.60 -50.90 40.24
N SER A 67 15.44 -49.86 40.23
CA SER A 67 16.91 -49.75 40.37
C SER A 67 17.93 -50.77 39.85
N LEU A 68 19.01 -50.16 39.30
CA LEU A 68 20.45 -50.47 39.42
C LEU A 68 20.99 -51.80 38.84
N SER A 69 21.82 -51.67 37.79
CA SER A 69 23.26 -52.01 37.78
C SER A 69 23.72 -52.38 36.36
N GLY A 70 24.90 -51.86 35.95
CA GLY A 70 25.66 -52.40 34.81
C GLY A 70 26.17 -53.82 35.08
N PRO A 71 26.84 -54.49 34.11
CA PRO A 71 28.16 -54.03 33.72
C PRO A 71 28.49 -54.16 32.21
N GLU A 72 29.66 -53.61 31.92
CA GLU A 72 30.45 -53.64 30.69
C GLU A 72 30.77 -55.07 30.21
N SER A 73 30.91 -55.26 28.89
CA SER A 73 32.22 -55.53 28.26
C SER A 73 32.12 -56.29 26.92
N THR A 74 32.75 -55.67 25.91
CA THR A 74 33.60 -56.27 24.86
C THR A 74 33.07 -57.37 23.95
N GLY A 75 33.05 -57.06 22.65
CA GLY A 75 32.99 -58.06 21.58
C GLY A 75 33.08 -57.44 20.19
N SER A 76 34.31 -57.16 19.72
CA SER A 76 34.62 -56.74 18.35
C SER A 76 34.06 -57.73 17.31
N GLY A 77 33.26 -57.23 16.38
CA GLY A 77 32.81 -57.94 15.20
C GLY A 77 32.65 -56.97 14.04
N THR A 78 33.73 -56.78 13.28
CA THR A 78 33.75 -56.02 12.03
C THR A 78 32.80 -56.63 11.02
N PHE A 79 31.67 -55.96 10.76
CA PHE A 79 30.86 -56.17 9.56
C PHE A 79 30.68 -54.87 8.77
N ARG A 80 30.80 -55.07 7.47
CA ARG A 80 31.02 -54.13 6.38
C ARG A 80 29.79 -53.24 6.15
N ALA A 81 30.03 -51.94 5.97
CA ALA A 81 29.02 -50.90 5.78
C ALA A 81 28.13 -51.11 4.54
N PRO A 82 26.82 -50.79 4.62
CA PRO A 82 26.03 -50.28 3.51
C PRO A 82 26.12 -48.74 3.47
N ALA A 83 26.01 -48.20 2.25
CA ALA A 83 26.20 -46.80 1.87
C ALA A 83 25.48 -45.78 2.78
N GLN A 84 26.22 -44.71 3.10
CA GLN A 84 25.74 -43.55 3.85
C GLN A 84 24.64 -42.81 3.08
N ILE A 85 23.45 -42.75 3.68
CA ILE A 85 22.47 -41.69 3.42
C ILE A 85 22.99 -40.47 4.22
N PRO A 86 23.13 -39.27 3.64
CA PRO A 86 23.52 -38.09 4.40
C PRO A 86 22.37 -37.69 5.34
N GLN A 87 22.36 -38.24 6.55
CA GLN A 87 21.57 -37.74 7.67
C GLN A 87 22.39 -36.69 8.43
N ALA A 88 22.17 -35.43 8.09
CA ALA A 88 22.44 -34.32 8.99
C ALA A 88 21.48 -33.18 8.64
N LEU A 89 20.31 -33.16 9.28
CA LEU A 89 19.69 -31.87 9.60
C LEU A 89 20.68 -31.18 10.55
N PRO A 90 21.18 -29.97 10.23
CA PRO A 90 22.08 -29.29 11.14
C PRO A 90 21.34 -29.05 12.47
N SER A 91 21.85 -29.64 13.55
CA SER A 91 21.37 -29.39 14.90
C SER A 91 21.51 -27.89 15.18
N LEU A 92 20.40 -27.24 15.51
CA LEU A 92 20.30 -25.81 15.90
C LEU A 92 21.13 -25.45 17.16
N SER A 93 21.95 -26.35 17.66
CA SER A 93 22.76 -26.22 18.87
C SER A 93 24.16 -25.64 18.62
N SER A 94 24.55 -25.39 17.37
CA SER A 94 25.84 -24.79 17.00
C SER A 94 25.79 -23.29 16.75
N LEU A 95 24.64 -22.65 17.00
CA LEU A 95 24.55 -21.20 16.90
C LEU A 95 25.08 -20.65 18.22
N GLY A 96 26.23 -19.95 18.15
CA GLY A 96 26.74 -19.13 19.25
C GLY A 96 25.65 -18.18 19.77
N PRO A 97 25.85 -17.50 20.91
CA PRO A 97 24.81 -16.68 21.53
C PRO A 97 24.24 -15.71 20.49
N PHE A 98 23.06 -16.07 19.98
CA PHE A 98 22.37 -15.30 18.97
C PHE A 98 22.06 -13.94 19.59
N PRO A 99 22.51 -12.82 19.00
CA PRO A 99 21.89 -11.54 19.30
C PRO A 99 20.55 -11.49 18.53
N SER A 100 19.64 -12.41 18.84
CA SER A 100 18.34 -12.53 18.16
C SER A 100 17.23 -12.25 19.16
N THR A 101 17.20 -11.03 19.69
CA THR A 101 15.93 -10.50 20.18
C THR A 101 15.04 -10.37 18.94
N LEU A 102 14.05 -11.25 18.80
CA LEU A 102 13.04 -11.13 17.76
C LEU A 102 12.48 -9.71 17.80
N ALA A 103 12.60 -8.95 16.72
CA ALA A 103 12.03 -7.62 16.62
C ALA A 103 10.51 -7.73 16.45
N VAL A 104 9.82 -8.06 17.56
CA VAL A 104 8.38 -8.38 17.57
C VAL A 104 7.56 -7.25 16.97
N PHE A 105 7.96 -6.00 17.21
CA PHE A 105 7.24 -4.85 16.66
C PHE A 105 7.37 -4.74 15.14
N ASP A 106 8.54 -5.01 14.56
CA ASP A 106 8.70 -5.06 13.10
C ASP A 106 7.81 -6.13 12.46
N LEU A 107 7.65 -7.28 13.12
CA LEU A 107 6.74 -8.34 12.69
C LEU A 107 5.27 -7.90 12.77
N GLU A 108 4.89 -7.19 13.84
CA GLU A 108 3.55 -6.62 13.97
C GLU A 108 3.29 -5.59 12.86
N LEU A 109 4.24 -4.71 12.57
CA LEU A 109 4.15 -3.73 11.49
C LEU A 109 4.04 -4.39 10.11
N LEU A 110 4.80 -5.45 9.85
CA LEU A 110 4.68 -6.22 8.60
C LEU A 110 3.34 -6.97 8.50
N HIS A 111 2.84 -7.50 9.62
CA HIS A 111 1.50 -8.08 9.69
C HIS A 111 0.42 -7.03 9.42
N HIS A 112 0.52 -5.86 10.04
CA HIS A 112 -0.38 -4.74 9.81
C HIS A 112 -0.33 -4.26 8.35
N TRP A 113 0.86 -4.27 7.73
CA TRP A 113 1.01 -3.98 6.31
C TRP A 113 0.18 -4.93 5.46
N THR A 114 0.41 -6.23 5.62
CA THR A 114 -0.17 -7.28 4.77
C THR A 114 -1.67 -7.51 5.00
N THR A 115 -2.20 -7.07 6.14
CA THR A 115 -3.63 -7.27 6.49
C THR A 115 -4.46 -6.00 6.42
N SER A 116 -3.84 -4.81 6.47
CA SER A 116 -4.56 -3.54 6.55
C SER A 116 -3.96 -2.48 5.63
N THR A 117 -2.71 -2.07 5.84
CA THR A 117 -2.10 -0.90 5.16
C THR A 117 -2.08 -1.05 3.65
N CYS A 118 -1.73 -2.24 3.12
CA CYS A 118 -1.59 -2.47 1.68
C CYS A 118 -2.89 -2.21 0.88
N TYR A 119 -4.05 -2.40 1.50
CA TYR A 119 -5.37 -2.18 0.89
C TYR A 119 -5.78 -0.70 0.83
N THR A 120 -5.07 0.17 1.55
CA THR A 120 -5.36 1.61 1.60
C THR A 120 -4.67 2.42 0.50
N LEU A 121 -3.75 1.80 -0.25
CA LEU A 121 -2.91 2.48 -1.26
C LEU A 121 -3.55 2.56 -2.65
N SER A 122 -4.58 1.74 -2.91
CA SER A 122 -5.25 1.66 -4.21
C SER A 122 -6.59 0.97 -4.06
N ARG A 123 -7.55 1.27 -4.93
CA ARG A 123 -8.82 0.54 -5.05
C ARG A 123 -8.81 -0.50 -6.16
N SER A 124 -7.89 -0.40 -7.11
CA SER A 124 -7.68 -1.43 -8.12
C SER A 124 -7.20 -2.75 -7.48
N PRO A 125 -7.94 -3.87 -7.60
CA PRO A 125 -7.53 -5.16 -7.01
C PRO A 125 -6.19 -5.67 -7.55
N ALA A 126 -5.89 -5.36 -8.81
CA ALA A 126 -4.63 -5.73 -9.45
C ALA A 126 -3.44 -4.99 -8.80
N VAL A 127 -3.60 -3.69 -8.55
CA VAL A 127 -2.59 -2.87 -7.87
C VAL A 127 -2.47 -3.22 -6.39
N GLN A 128 -3.60 -3.50 -5.71
CA GLN A 128 -3.58 -3.99 -4.31
C GLN A 128 -2.78 -5.28 -4.17
N THR A 129 -2.90 -6.20 -5.14
CA THR A 129 -2.11 -7.45 -5.15
C THR A 129 -0.62 -7.16 -5.14
N ILE A 130 -0.17 -6.15 -5.89
CA ILE A 130 1.23 -5.73 -5.90
C ILE A 130 1.66 -5.20 -4.54
N TRP A 131 0.90 -4.29 -3.93
CA TRP A 131 1.21 -3.76 -2.61
C TRP A 131 1.19 -4.82 -1.49
N CYS A 132 0.25 -5.77 -1.56
CA CYS A 132 0.09 -6.77 -0.50
C CYS A 132 1.06 -7.96 -0.65
N GLN A 133 1.47 -8.33 -1.86
CA GLN A 133 2.28 -9.53 -2.10
C GLN A 133 3.67 -9.22 -2.64
N GLU A 134 3.76 -8.45 -3.72
CA GLU A 134 5.05 -8.21 -4.39
C GLU A 134 5.92 -7.22 -3.63
N ALA A 135 5.35 -6.15 -3.06
CA ALA A 135 6.13 -5.17 -2.32
C ALA A 135 6.86 -5.79 -1.10
N PRO A 136 6.23 -6.64 -0.25
CA PRO A 136 6.94 -7.38 0.79
C PRO A 136 8.02 -8.33 0.25
N ARG A 137 7.76 -9.05 -0.84
CA ARG A 137 8.74 -9.96 -1.48
C ARG A 137 9.99 -9.21 -1.95
N ILE A 138 9.79 -8.04 -2.55
CA ILE A 138 10.87 -7.12 -2.94
C ILE A 138 11.60 -6.62 -1.70
N GLY A 139 10.87 -6.23 -0.65
CA GLY A 139 11.41 -5.82 0.65
C GLY A 139 12.35 -6.84 1.28
N PHE A 140 11.98 -8.13 1.27
CA PHE A 140 12.85 -9.19 1.80
C PHE A 140 14.17 -9.35 1.05
N SER A 141 14.20 -8.98 -0.23
CA SER A 141 15.42 -9.02 -1.06
C SER A 141 16.18 -7.69 -1.05
N THR A 142 15.52 -6.60 -0.64
CA THR A 142 16.05 -5.23 -0.64
C THR A 142 15.69 -4.55 0.68
N PRO A 143 16.53 -4.66 1.73
CA PRO A 143 16.20 -4.19 3.07
C PRO A 143 15.72 -2.73 3.18
N PRO A 144 16.25 -1.75 2.43
CA PRO A 144 15.73 -0.38 2.45
C PRO A 144 14.25 -0.28 2.07
N VAL A 145 13.79 -1.11 1.12
CA VAL A 145 12.37 -1.18 0.75
C VAL A 145 11.54 -1.71 1.92
N LEU A 146 12.02 -2.75 2.62
CA LEU A 146 11.34 -3.27 3.80
C LEU A 146 11.22 -2.20 4.89
N HIS A 147 12.28 -1.43 5.14
CA HIS A 147 12.21 -0.30 6.07
C HIS A 147 11.14 0.72 5.65
N THR A 148 10.98 1.07 4.37
CA THR A 148 9.88 1.97 3.94
C THR A 148 8.47 1.38 4.17
N LEU A 149 8.30 0.07 3.98
CA LEU A 149 7.03 -0.62 4.27
C LEU A 149 6.69 -0.54 5.76
N LEU A 150 7.66 -0.85 6.62
CA LEU A 150 7.50 -0.79 8.08
C LEU A 150 7.25 0.64 8.56
N ALA A 151 7.97 1.62 8.00
CA ALA A 151 7.80 3.02 8.30
C ALA A 151 6.37 3.50 8.02
N PHE A 152 5.85 3.18 6.83
CA PHE A 152 4.50 3.57 6.43
C PHE A 152 3.42 2.81 7.22
N SER A 153 3.66 1.53 7.52
CA SER A 153 2.78 0.73 8.38
C SER A 153 2.68 1.31 9.80
N ALA A 154 3.80 1.79 10.35
CA ALA A 154 3.82 2.44 11.67
C ALA A 154 3.03 3.76 11.67
N LEU A 155 3.08 4.57 10.60
CA LEU A 155 2.22 5.74 10.45
C LEU A 155 0.74 5.37 10.41
N HIS A 156 0.38 4.31 9.69
CA HIS A 156 -1.00 3.84 9.62
C HIS A 156 -1.51 3.31 10.98
N LEU A 157 -0.66 2.58 11.71
CA LEU A 157 -0.98 2.08 13.04
C LEU A 157 -1.13 3.21 14.05
N ALA A 158 -0.28 4.25 13.99
CA ALA A 158 -0.34 5.43 14.85
C ALA A 158 -1.68 6.21 14.75
N ARG A 159 -2.41 6.04 13.64
CA ARG A 159 -3.74 6.62 13.44
C ARG A 159 -4.86 5.77 14.03
N SER A 160 -4.65 4.46 14.09
CA SER A 160 -5.67 3.51 14.56
C SER A 160 -5.60 3.29 16.07
N ASP A 161 -4.44 3.54 16.69
CA ASP A 161 -4.19 3.34 18.12
C ASP A 161 -3.53 4.56 18.77
N GLU A 162 -4.35 5.39 19.41
CA GLU A 162 -3.90 6.62 20.08
C GLU A 162 -2.93 6.33 21.24
N SER A 163 -3.09 5.19 21.93
CA SER A 163 -2.25 4.84 23.09
C SER A 163 -0.79 4.59 22.71
N ARG A 164 -0.55 4.17 21.47
CA ARG A 164 0.77 3.84 20.93
C ARG A 164 1.26 4.87 19.91
N ARG A 165 0.49 5.92 19.66
CA ARG A 165 0.74 6.91 18.62
C ARG A 165 2.17 7.45 18.64
N ALA A 166 2.62 7.98 19.78
CA ALA A 166 3.97 8.56 19.90
C ALA A 166 5.07 7.54 19.57
N SER A 167 4.97 6.32 20.09
CA SER A 167 5.92 5.23 19.81
C SER A 167 5.89 4.84 18.34
N CYS A 168 4.72 4.65 17.75
CA CYS A 168 4.57 4.32 16.33
C CYS A 168 5.17 5.41 15.42
N LEU A 169 4.98 6.69 15.75
CA LEU A 169 5.60 7.80 15.02
C LEU A 169 7.13 7.78 15.12
N ALA A 170 7.69 7.48 16.29
CA ALA A 170 9.14 7.34 16.47
C ALA A 170 9.71 6.19 15.61
N TYR A 171 9.04 5.04 15.60
CA TYR A 171 9.43 3.90 14.74
C TYR A 171 9.29 4.22 13.26
N ALA A 172 8.20 4.91 12.88
CA ALA A 172 7.99 5.36 11.51
C ALA A 172 9.18 6.19 11.01
N GLN A 173 9.60 7.19 11.80
CA GLN A 173 10.75 8.04 11.47
C GLN A 173 12.07 7.24 11.47
N MET A 174 12.27 6.36 12.44
CA MET A 174 13.48 5.52 12.53
C MET A 174 13.66 4.64 11.29
N HIS A 175 12.63 3.90 10.89
CA HIS A 175 12.71 3.05 9.71
C HIS A 175 12.87 3.88 8.44
N HIS A 176 12.15 5.00 8.30
CA HIS A 176 12.29 5.88 7.14
C HIS A 176 13.72 6.43 7.01
N ASN A 177 14.29 6.97 8.09
CA ASN A 177 15.67 7.47 8.11
C ASN A 177 16.68 6.37 7.75
N THR A 178 16.47 5.15 8.25
CA THR A 178 17.31 4.00 7.93
C THR A 178 17.20 3.63 6.45
N ALA A 179 15.99 3.58 5.92
CA ALA A 179 15.73 3.29 4.51
C ALA A 179 16.45 4.27 3.58
N VAL A 180 16.32 5.57 3.84
CA VAL A 180 16.97 6.62 3.04
C VAL A 180 18.48 6.52 3.14
N ARG A 181 19.03 6.41 4.36
CA ARG A 181 20.48 6.28 4.58
C ARG A 181 21.09 5.11 3.82
N GLU A 182 20.40 3.99 3.75
CA GLU A 182 20.89 2.79 3.07
C GLU A 182 20.63 2.80 1.55
N MET A 183 19.52 3.40 1.09
CA MET A 183 19.17 3.47 -0.32
C MET A 183 20.03 4.48 -1.08
N VAL A 184 20.26 5.67 -0.53
CA VAL A 184 20.99 6.78 -1.19
C VAL A 184 22.30 6.35 -1.86
N PRO A 185 23.23 5.62 -1.21
CA PRO A 185 24.48 5.20 -1.85
C PRO A 185 24.30 4.14 -2.96
N LEU A 186 23.14 3.49 -3.03
CA LEU A 186 22.85 2.38 -3.95
C LEU A 186 21.92 2.77 -5.11
N VAL A 187 21.39 4.00 -5.14
CA VAL A 187 20.36 4.44 -6.10
C VAL A 187 20.76 4.17 -7.54
N SER A 188 21.98 4.53 -7.96
CA SER A 188 22.43 4.37 -9.34
C SER A 188 22.56 2.91 -9.75
N THR A 189 23.05 2.05 -8.85
CA THR A 189 23.16 0.61 -9.06
C THR A 189 21.78 -0.04 -9.16
N ILE A 190 20.89 0.25 -8.21
CA ILE A 190 19.53 -0.30 -8.17
C ILE A 190 18.70 0.20 -9.35
N ALA A 191 18.86 1.45 -9.79
CA ALA A 191 18.17 1.97 -10.97
C ALA A 191 18.43 1.12 -12.21
N ARG A 192 19.63 0.55 -12.35
CA ARG A 192 20.02 -0.30 -13.48
C ARG A 192 19.66 -1.77 -13.28
N GLU A 193 19.73 -2.28 -12.04
CA GLU A 193 19.67 -3.71 -11.75
C GLU A 193 18.31 -4.16 -11.20
N ASN A 194 17.57 -3.26 -10.55
CA ASN A 194 16.31 -3.56 -9.87
C ASN A 194 15.41 -2.32 -9.79
N GLY A 195 14.95 -1.84 -10.96
CA GLY A 195 14.06 -0.68 -11.06
C GLY A 195 12.76 -0.84 -10.26
N ALA A 196 12.28 -2.08 -10.07
CA ALA A 196 11.09 -2.38 -9.26
C ALA A 196 11.28 -2.01 -7.78
N ALA A 197 12.43 -2.36 -7.19
CA ALA A 197 12.73 -2.00 -5.82
C ALA A 197 12.83 -0.48 -5.63
N LEU A 198 13.51 0.20 -6.56
CA LEU A 198 13.65 1.66 -6.52
C LEU A 198 12.29 2.36 -6.66
N PHE A 199 11.41 1.85 -7.54
CA PHE A 199 10.07 2.38 -7.70
C PHE A 199 9.21 2.25 -6.43
N ILE A 200 9.22 1.08 -5.79
CA ILE A 200 8.46 0.86 -4.53
C ILE A 200 9.01 1.75 -3.43
N PHE A 201 10.34 1.81 -3.27
CA PHE A 201 10.99 2.69 -2.30
C PHE A 201 10.61 4.16 -2.52
N SER A 202 10.71 4.65 -3.76
CA SER A 202 10.39 6.04 -4.10
C SER A 202 8.91 6.35 -3.83
N SER A 203 8.02 5.46 -4.26
CA SER A 203 6.57 5.62 -4.05
C SER A 203 6.22 5.70 -2.56
N LEU A 204 6.77 4.80 -1.73
CA LEU A 204 6.51 4.80 -0.30
C LEU A 204 7.17 5.98 0.42
N THR A 205 8.31 6.46 -0.08
CA THR A 205 8.95 7.68 0.43
C THR A 205 8.05 8.89 0.18
N CYS A 206 7.50 9.05 -1.04
CA CYS A 206 6.54 10.10 -1.36
C CYS A 206 5.30 10.03 -0.46
N MET A 207 4.71 8.84 -0.30
CA MET A 207 3.53 8.62 0.54
C MET A 207 3.84 8.91 2.01
N PHE A 208 5.02 8.50 2.50
CA PHE A 208 5.48 8.80 3.85
C PHE A 208 5.60 10.31 4.08
N SER A 209 6.20 11.04 3.14
CA SER A 209 6.29 12.51 3.21
C SER A 209 4.91 13.16 3.29
N CYS A 210 3.90 12.63 2.59
CA CYS A 210 2.52 13.09 2.71
C CYS A 210 1.85 12.73 4.04
N ALA A 211 2.17 11.56 4.59
CA ALA A 211 1.55 11.02 5.79
C ALA A 211 2.15 11.49 7.11
N LYS A 212 3.40 11.95 7.13
CA LYS A 212 4.19 12.17 8.35
C LYS A 212 3.80 13.46 9.10
N PRO A 213 3.48 13.35 10.41
CA PRO A 213 3.88 14.24 11.48
C PRO A 213 4.72 15.49 11.21
N SER A 214 4.23 16.71 11.03
CA SER A 214 5.15 17.86 11.21
C SER A 214 5.20 18.28 12.67
N GLU A 215 6.41 18.61 13.17
CA GLU A 215 6.67 18.88 14.59
C GLU A 215 5.96 20.15 15.10
N GLU A 216 5.47 21.02 14.21
CA GLU A 216 4.66 22.21 14.51
C GLU A 216 3.17 22.06 14.12
N GLY A 217 2.73 20.86 13.72
CA GLY A 217 1.37 20.61 13.26
C GLY A 217 1.13 20.86 11.75
N ASP A 218 2.13 21.36 11.02
CA ASP A 218 2.02 21.68 9.58
C ASP A 218 2.56 20.59 8.65
N PHE A 219 1.70 19.67 8.25
CA PHE A 219 2.05 18.62 7.29
C PHE A 219 2.12 19.17 5.86
N LEU A 220 3.18 18.82 5.14
CA LEU A 220 3.37 18.98 3.70
C LEU A 220 3.05 20.40 3.20
N VAL A 221 4.02 21.28 3.38
CA VAL A 221 3.96 22.67 2.92
C VAL A 221 4.24 22.75 1.41
N LEU A 222 3.68 23.71 0.69
CA LEU A 222 4.07 23.96 -0.71
C LEU A 222 5.48 24.53 -0.77
N PHE A 223 5.79 25.48 0.11
CA PHE A 223 7.09 26.11 0.22
C PHE A 223 7.72 25.82 1.58
N GLU A 224 8.95 25.34 1.57
CA GLU A 224 9.78 25.17 2.76
C GLU A 224 11.01 26.06 2.64
N ARG A 225 11.14 27.05 3.53
CA ARG A 225 12.24 28.03 3.53
C ARG A 225 12.43 28.73 2.17
N GLY A 226 11.33 29.14 1.54
CA GLY A 226 11.34 29.86 0.26
C GLY A 226 11.69 29.02 -0.97
N ASN A 227 11.70 27.69 -0.85
CA ASN A 227 11.85 26.78 -1.97
C ASN A 227 10.63 25.87 -2.06
N LEU A 228 10.33 25.37 -3.27
CA LEU A 228 9.37 24.28 -3.40
C LEU A 228 9.80 23.14 -2.48
N SER A 229 8.86 22.65 -1.71
CA SER A 229 9.05 21.57 -0.74
C SER A 229 9.54 20.27 -1.36
N GLU A 230 10.13 19.43 -0.51
CA GLU A 230 10.79 18.19 -0.92
C GLU A 230 9.85 17.22 -1.64
N TRP A 231 8.58 17.13 -1.23
CA TRP A 231 7.63 16.18 -1.80
C TRP A 231 7.43 16.38 -3.30
N ALA A 232 7.30 17.61 -3.79
CA ALA A 232 7.08 17.86 -5.21
C ALA A 232 8.27 17.40 -6.06
N ARG A 233 9.50 17.59 -5.55
CA ARG A 233 10.73 17.05 -6.17
C ARG A 233 10.76 15.52 -6.14
N LEU A 234 10.36 14.89 -5.04
CA LEU A 234 10.31 13.42 -4.91
C LEU A 234 9.31 12.81 -5.91
N PHE A 235 8.13 13.41 -6.08
CA PHE A 235 7.16 12.97 -7.09
C PHE A 235 7.75 13.07 -8.51
N ARG A 236 8.44 14.17 -8.85
CA ARG A 236 9.12 14.30 -10.15
C ARG A 236 10.27 13.30 -10.34
N GLY A 237 11.07 13.06 -9.30
CA GLY A 237 12.13 12.04 -9.35
C GLY A 237 11.59 10.64 -9.66
N THR A 238 10.34 10.36 -9.29
CA THR A 238 9.66 9.10 -9.65
C THR A 238 9.48 8.96 -11.17
N GLN A 239 9.28 10.04 -11.92
CA GLN A 239 9.20 10.01 -13.38
C GLN A 239 10.52 9.56 -14.02
N THR A 240 11.66 9.98 -13.48
CA THR A 240 12.98 9.52 -13.89
C THR A 240 13.15 8.02 -13.65
N ILE A 241 12.65 7.50 -12.52
CA ILE A 241 12.68 6.07 -12.21
C ILE A 241 11.80 5.29 -13.20
N ILE A 242 10.60 5.79 -13.50
CA ILE A 242 9.68 5.15 -14.46
C ILE A 242 10.30 5.10 -15.86
N SER A 243 10.90 6.20 -16.32
CA SER A 243 11.54 6.28 -17.64
C SER A 243 12.79 5.42 -17.74
N THR A 244 13.63 5.41 -16.69
CA THR A 244 14.87 4.60 -16.66
C THR A 244 14.57 3.11 -16.52
N GLY A 245 13.59 2.74 -15.71
CA GLY A 245 13.18 1.34 -15.51
C GLY A 245 12.47 0.72 -16.72
N GLY A 246 12.02 1.54 -17.67
CA GLY A 246 11.61 1.12 -19.01
C GLY A 246 10.64 -0.07 -19.06
N GLU A 247 10.96 -1.06 -19.89
CA GLU A 247 10.10 -2.21 -20.17
C GLU A 247 10.05 -3.22 -19.02
N ASP A 248 11.09 -3.28 -18.18
CA ASP A 248 11.15 -4.21 -17.04
C ASP A 248 10.07 -3.90 -16.00
N LEU A 249 9.78 -2.61 -15.79
CA LEU A 249 8.67 -2.16 -14.95
C LEU A 249 7.31 -2.52 -15.57
N ARG A 250 7.18 -2.43 -16.90
CA ARG A 250 5.93 -2.65 -17.64
C ARG A 250 5.56 -4.12 -17.80
N THR A 251 6.55 -5.01 -17.86
CA THR A 251 6.36 -6.45 -18.12
C THR A 251 6.68 -7.34 -16.93
N GLY A 252 7.44 -6.82 -15.96
CA GLY A 252 7.87 -7.56 -14.77
C GLY A 252 6.83 -7.59 -13.65
N ARG A 253 7.30 -7.77 -12.41
CA ARG A 253 6.45 -7.98 -11.21
C ARG A 253 5.48 -6.83 -10.93
N LEU A 254 5.84 -5.62 -11.33
CA LEU A 254 5.03 -4.42 -11.13
C LEU A 254 4.10 -4.09 -12.31
N ALA A 255 4.08 -4.93 -13.36
CA ALA A 255 3.30 -4.71 -14.58
C ALA A 255 1.84 -4.28 -14.34
N PRO A 256 1.10 -4.80 -13.34
CA PRO A 256 -0.27 -4.33 -13.07
C PRO A 256 -0.37 -2.86 -12.68
N ILE A 257 0.62 -2.31 -11.95
CA ILE A 257 0.67 -0.87 -11.62
C ILE A 257 0.81 -0.05 -12.90
N PHE A 258 1.75 -0.42 -13.76
CA PHE A 258 2.03 0.31 -14.98
C PHE A 258 0.94 0.15 -16.04
N THR A 259 0.35 -1.03 -16.16
CA THR A 259 -0.82 -1.28 -17.01
C THR A 259 -2.00 -0.40 -16.57
N ASN A 260 -2.30 -0.37 -15.27
CA ASN A 260 -3.32 0.52 -14.73
C ASN A 260 -2.98 1.99 -15.02
N GLY A 261 -1.74 2.40 -14.77
CA GLY A 261 -1.25 3.75 -15.05
C GLY A 261 -1.37 4.16 -16.53
N THR A 262 -1.12 3.23 -17.47
CA THR A 262 -1.28 3.49 -18.91
C THR A 262 -2.74 3.66 -19.31
N TYR A 263 -3.66 2.89 -18.74
CA TYR A 263 -5.09 3.08 -18.97
C TYR A 263 -5.56 4.46 -18.47
N LEU A 264 -5.14 4.85 -17.27
CA LEU A 264 -5.45 6.18 -16.72
C LEU A 264 -4.81 7.30 -17.57
N ALA A 265 -3.59 7.09 -18.08
CA ALA A 265 -2.92 8.02 -18.99
C ALA A 265 -3.67 8.19 -20.31
N ALA A 266 -4.18 7.10 -20.87
CA ALA A 266 -4.95 7.14 -22.11
C ALA A 266 -6.22 7.96 -21.92
N ALA A 267 -6.96 7.71 -20.83
CA ALA A 267 -8.17 8.46 -20.51
C ALA A 267 -7.90 9.97 -20.29
N HIS A 268 -6.75 10.32 -19.74
CA HIS A 268 -6.35 11.73 -19.56
C HIS A 268 -6.06 12.43 -20.89
N ARG A 269 -5.45 11.73 -21.85
CA ARG A 269 -5.16 12.28 -23.19
C ARG A 269 -6.36 12.33 -24.13
N GLU A 270 -7.49 11.72 -23.77
CA GLU A 270 -8.69 11.80 -24.60
C GLU A 270 -9.15 13.27 -24.72
N PRO A 271 -9.50 13.75 -25.93
CA PRO A 271 -9.97 15.12 -26.12
C PRO A 271 -11.15 15.48 -25.22
N GLN A 272 -11.98 14.49 -24.89
CA GLN A 272 -13.12 14.64 -23.99
C GLN A 272 -12.72 15.10 -22.59
N ALA A 273 -11.58 14.67 -22.04
CA ALA A 273 -11.12 15.09 -20.72
C ALA A 273 -10.85 16.60 -20.70
N LEU A 274 -10.21 17.12 -21.75
CA LEU A 274 -9.97 18.56 -21.91
C LEU A 274 -11.29 19.32 -22.05
N GLU A 275 -12.20 18.88 -22.93
CA GLU A 275 -13.50 19.55 -23.12
C GLU A 275 -14.35 19.59 -21.85
N GLN A 276 -14.34 18.51 -21.05
CA GLN A 276 -15.03 18.46 -19.77
C GLN A 276 -14.40 19.38 -18.72
N GLY A 277 -13.09 19.60 -18.79
CA GLY A 277 -12.34 20.47 -17.90
C GLY A 277 -12.44 21.96 -18.20
N LYS A 278 -12.59 22.34 -19.47
CA LYS A 278 -12.60 23.74 -19.93
C LYS A 278 -13.53 24.67 -19.12
N PRO A 279 -14.77 24.28 -18.75
CA PRO A 279 -15.63 25.14 -17.95
C PRO A 279 -15.02 25.53 -16.59
N HIS A 280 -14.17 24.67 -16.01
CA HIS A 280 -13.54 24.90 -14.71
C HIS A 280 -12.29 25.79 -14.77
N VAL A 281 -11.76 26.05 -15.95
CA VAL A 281 -10.56 26.87 -16.16
C VAL A 281 -10.81 28.09 -17.05
N TRP A 282 -12.05 28.31 -17.48
CA TRP A 282 -12.38 29.33 -18.47
C TRP A 282 -12.00 30.75 -18.01
N GLU A 283 -12.31 31.09 -16.76
CA GLU A 283 -11.96 32.41 -16.20
C GLU A 283 -10.45 32.61 -16.08
N LEU A 284 -9.71 31.57 -15.67
CA LEU A 284 -8.25 31.59 -15.64
C LEU A 284 -7.66 31.79 -17.03
N GLN A 285 -8.24 31.15 -18.05
CA GLN A 285 -7.81 31.34 -19.43
C GLN A 285 -7.94 32.81 -19.82
N GLN A 286 -9.07 33.46 -19.51
CA GLN A 286 -9.27 34.90 -19.78
C GLN A 286 -8.27 35.77 -19.02
N MET A 287 -7.97 35.45 -17.76
CA MET A 287 -6.96 36.15 -16.97
C MET A 287 -5.59 36.07 -17.62
N ILE A 288 -5.13 34.87 -17.99
CA ILE A 288 -3.85 34.64 -18.66
C ILE A 288 -3.76 35.43 -19.97
N TRP A 289 -4.82 35.44 -20.77
CA TRP A 289 -4.86 36.21 -22.03
C TRP A 289 -4.71 37.72 -21.83
N ARG A 290 -5.25 38.27 -20.73
CA ARG A 290 -5.19 39.70 -20.43
C ARG A 290 -3.85 40.10 -19.81
N GLU A 291 -3.45 39.40 -18.74
CA GLU A 291 -2.27 39.73 -17.94
C GLU A 291 -0.95 39.41 -18.67
N CYS A 292 -0.95 38.37 -19.52
CA CYS A 292 0.23 37.96 -20.29
C CYS A 292 0.16 38.40 -21.76
N ALA A 293 -0.65 39.42 -22.10
CA ALA A 293 -0.81 39.87 -23.49
C ALA A 293 0.51 40.36 -24.12
N ALA A 294 1.38 40.97 -23.31
CA ALA A 294 2.66 41.52 -23.75
C ALA A 294 3.79 40.47 -23.84
N ASP A 295 3.60 39.28 -23.26
CA ASP A 295 4.61 38.21 -23.22
C ASP A 295 4.02 36.89 -23.75
N PRO A 296 4.14 36.64 -25.07
CA PRO A 296 3.64 35.42 -25.69
C PRO A 296 4.28 34.13 -25.13
N SER A 297 5.53 34.18 -24.71
CA SER A 297 6.25 33.03 -24.12
C SER A 297 5.70 32.67 -22.75
N LEU A 298 5.55 33.66 -21.86
CA LEU A 298 4.96 33.45 -20.54
C LEU A 298 3.52 32.95 -20.65
N ARG A 299 2.75 33.52 -21.58
CA ARG A 299 1.40 33.07 -21.87
C ARG A 299 1.36 31.60 -22.31
N ALA A 300 2.29 31.16 -23.15
CA ALA A 300 2.36 29.78 -23.62
C ALA A 300 2.64 28.81 -22.46
N ILE A 301 3.56 29.16 -21.55
CA ILE A 301 3.86 28.36 -20.35
C ILE A 301 2.61 28.18 -19.48
N TYR A 302 1.86 29.26 -19.22
CA TYR A 302 0.62 29.17 -18.45
C TYR A 302 -0.49 28.42 -19.20
N GLN A 303 -0.60 28.58 -20.52
CA GLN A 303 -1.59 27.85 -21.33
C GLN A 303 -1.35 26.34 -21.29
N GLU A 304 -0.10 25.89 -21.41
CA GLU A 304 0.25 24.47 -21.30
C GLU A 304 -0.16 23.90 -19.94
N ALA A 305 0.21 24.58 -18.85
CA ALA A 305 -0.17 24.15 -17.50
C ALA A 305 -1.70 24.16 -17.28
N LEU A 306 -2.41 25.10 -17.89
CA LEU A 306 -3.87 25.23 -17.82
C LEU A 306 -4.58 24.12 -18.60
N ASP A 307 -4.09 23.75 -19.78
CA ASP A 307 -4.65 22.66 -20.57
C ASP A 307 -4.47 21.31 -19.85
N GLU A 308 -3.31 21.07 -19.24
CA GLU A 308 -3.10 19.88 -18.41
C GLU A 308 -3.98 19.88 -17.15
N LEU A 309 -4.19 21.06 -16.56
CA LEU A 309 -5.09 21.22 -15.41
C LEU A 309 -6.53 20.90 -15.82
N ALA A 310 -6.98 21.42 -16.97
CA ALA A 310 -8.31 21.16 -17.50
C ALA A 310 -8.54 19.66 -17.69
N ARG A 311 -7.61 18.94 -18.32
CA ARG A 311 -7.72 17.47 -18.46
C ARG A 311 -7.87 16.78 -17.10
N THR A 312 -7.04 17.19 -16.13
CA THR A 312 -7.08 16.64 -14.76
C THR A 312 -8.43 16.92 -14.07
N LEU A 313 -8.94 18.14 -14.15
CA LEU A 313 -10.23 18.53 -13.55
C LEU A 313 -11.42 17.86 -14.24
N GLY A 314 -11.38 17.71 -15.57
CA GLY A 314 -12.42 17.02 -16.35
C GLY A 314 -12.61 15.57 -15.89
N LEU A 315 -11.52 14.90 -15.51
CA LEU A 315 -11.58 13.56 -14.91
C LEU A 315 -11.96 13.59 -13.42
N ALA A 316 -11.51 14.60 -12.68
CA ALA A 316 -11.57 14.62 -11.23
C ALA A 316 -12.91 15.09 -10.64
N ILE A 317 -13.58 16.07 -11.26
CA ILE A 317 -14.78 16.71 -10.69
C ILE A 317 -16.06 15.91 -10.99
N ARG A 318 -16.11 15.22 -12.14
CA ARG A 318 -17.22 14.34 -12.49
C ARG A 318 -16.70 12.95 -12.82
N PRO A 319 -16.15 12.22 -11.82
CA PRO A 319 -15.83 10.84 -12.06
C PRO A 319 -17.13 10.13 -12.47
N GLY A 320 -17.11 9.41 -13.59
CA GLY A 320 -18.27 8.58 -13.97
C GLY A 320 -18.67 7.69 -12.79
N ILE A 321 -19.95 7.32 -12.68
CA ILE A 321 -20.57 6.67 -11.50
C ILE A 321 -19.75 5.48 -10.93
N MET A 322 -18.91 4.84 -11.73
CA MET A 322 -18.05 3.69 -11.35
C MET A 322 -16.54 4.00 -11.26
N ARG A 323 -16.08 5.19 -11.66
CA ARG A 323 -14.65 5.56 -11.64
C ARG A 323 -14.30 6.17 -10.29
N ARG A 324 -13.32 5.61 -9.60
CA ARG A 324 -12.71 6.21 -8.41
C ARG A 324 -11.29 6.60 -8.77
N LEU A 325 -10.92 7.84 -8.48
CA LEU A 325 -9.59 8.36 -8.82
C LEU A 325 -8.51 7.67 -7.97
N GLU A 326 -7.39 7.39 -8.63
CA GLU A 326 -6.15 6.95 -8.01
C GLU A 326 -5.14 8.11 -8.00
N THR A 327 -4.02 7.95 -7.29
CA THR A 327 -2.95 8.96 -7.24
C THR A 327 -2.43 9.35 -8.63
N ALA A 328 -2.34 8.37 -9.53
CA ALA A 328 -1.88 8.56 -10.89
C ALA A 328 -2.81 9.42 -11.76
N ASP A 329 -4.09 9.57 -11.40
CA ASP A 329 -5.01 10.49 -12.09
C ASP A 329 -4.71 11.95 -11.72
N VAL A 330 -4.43 12.21 -10.44
CA VAL A 330 -4.27 13.57 -9.90
C VAL A 330 -2.85 14.10 -10.04
N PHE A 331 -1.86 13.29 -9.65
CA PHE A 331 -0.45 13.70 -9.67
C PHE A 331 0.13 13.77 -11.08
N ARG A 332 -0.56 13.24 -12.10
CA ARG A 332 -0.14 13.38 -13.49
C ARG A 332 0.12 14.84 -13.87
N TRP A 333 -0.76 15.76 -13.48
CA TRP A 333 -0.55 17.20 -13.73
C TRP A 333 0.81 17.68 -13.22
N LEU A 334 1.17 17.37 -11.97
CA LEU A 334 2.44 17.77 -11.37
C LEU A 334 3.65 17.16 -12.11
N LEU A 335 3.48 15.98 -12.70
CA LEU A 335 4.50 15.29 -13.49
C LEU A 335 4.62 15.81 -14.92
N ASP A 336 3.54 16.35 -15.49
CA ASP A 336 3.47 16.72 -16.91
C ASP A 336 3.70 18.22 -17.16
N ILE A 337 3.48 19.11 -16.18
CA ILE A 337 3.79 20.55 -16.32
C ILE A 337 5.28 20.81 -16.64
N SER A 338 5.58 21.93 -17.28
CA SER A 338 6.96 22.27 -17.64
C SER A 338 7.82 22.70 -16.44
N ASP A 339 9.14 22.57 -16.55
CA ASP A 339 10.07 23.09 -15.52
C ASP A 339 10.02 24.62 -15.45
N GLU A 340 9.71 25.29 -16.57
CA GLU A 340 9.47 26.72 -16.66
C GLU A 340 8.28 27.14 -15.80
N TYR A 341 7.16 26.41 -15.86
CA TYR A 341 6.02 26.66 -14.98
C TYR A 341 6.38 26.45 -13.51
N LEU A 342 7.13 25.38 -13.20
CA LEU A 342 7.58 25.14 -11.83
C LEU A 342 8.48 26.27 -11.31
N ASN A 343 9.34 26.84 -12.15
CA ASN A 343 10.16 27.98 -11.78
C ASN A 343 9.29 29.21 -11.43
N LEU A 344 8.22 29.46 -12.19
CA LEU A 344 7.26 30.53 -11.88
C LEU A 344 6.55 30.26 -10.55
N LEU A 345 6.17 29.01 -10.29
CA LEU A 345 5.60 28.61 -9.00
C LEU A 345 6.59 28.82 -7.84
N CYS A 346 7.86 28.46 -8.04
CA CYS A 346 8.93 28.70 -7.05
C CYS A 346 9.18 30.19 -6.79
N GLN A 347 8.93 31.04 -7.79
CA GLN A 347 9.01 32.50 -7.67
C GLN A 347 7.73 33.11 -7.08
N GLU A 348 6.79 32.29 -6.60
CA GLU A 348 5.52 32.73 -6.04
C GLU A 348 4.72 33.63 -7.02
N ALA A 349 4.87 33.38 -8.34
CA ALA A 349 4.17 34.15 -9.36
C ALA A 349 2.65 34.00 -9.18
N PRO A 350 1.87 35.09 -9.10
CA PRO A 350 0.46 35.01 -8.73
C PRO A 350 -0.38 34.08 -9.61
N ILE A 351 -0.20 34.13 -10.93
CA ILE A 351 -0.92 33.27 -11.87
C ILE A 351 -0.54 31.79 -11.67
N ALA A 352 0.73 31.48 -11.42
CA ALA A 352 1.18 30.12 -11.11
C ALA A 352 0.55 29.59 -9.82
N LEU A 353 0.52 30.41 -8.76
CA LEU A 353 -0.12 30.05 -7.49
C LEU A 353 -1.63 29.79 -7.66
N ILE A 354 -2.32 30.60 -8.46
CA ILE A 354 -3.76 30.43 -8.75
C ILE A 354 -4.02 29.14 -9.53
N ILE A 355 -3.24 28.84 -10.57
CA ILE A 355 -3.38 27.58 -11.32
C ILE A 355 -3.13 26.38 -10.40
N PHE A 356 -2.09 26.44 -9.56
CA PHE A 356 -1.80 25.39 -8.58
C PHE A 356 -2.94 25.23 -7.55
N ALA A 357 -3.56 26.33 -7.10
CA ALA A 357 -4.72 26.28 -6.22
C ALA A 357 -5.92 25.55 -6.85
N HIS A 358 -6.13 25.72 -8.15
CA HIS A 358 -7.18 24.99 -8.87
C HIS A 358 -6.84 23.50 -8.99
N TRP A 359 -5.57 23.14 -9.14
CA TRP A 359 -5.14 21.74 -9.10
C TRP A 359 -5.40 21.07 -7.73
N CYS A 360 -5.31 21.81 -6.62
CA CYS A 360 -5.64 21.29 -5.28
C CYS A 360 -7.08 20.75 -5.17
N VAL A 361 -8.01 21.21 -6.02
CA VAL A 361 -9.36 20.64 -6.12
C VAL A 361 -9.34 19.17 -6.52
N SER A 362 -8.41 18.76 -7.38
CA SER A 362 -8.22 17.35 -7.75
C SER A 362 -7.65 16.51 -6.60
N ILE A 363 -6.76 17.09 -5.78
CA ILE A 363 -6.22 16.42 -4.58
C ILE A 363 -7.34 16.06 -3.61
N ARG A 364 -8.31 16.97 -3.41
CA ARG A 364 -9.46 16.75 -2.53
C ARG A 364 -10.23 15.46 -2.84
N GLN A 365 -10.23 15.04 -4.10
CA GLN A 365 -10.95 13.86 -4.58
C GLN A 365 -10.25 12.52 -4.23
N ILE A 366 -8.96 12.56 -3.88
CA ILE A 366 -8.18 11.38 -3.47
C ILE A 366 -7.88 11.35 -1.97
N GLU A 367 -8.41 12.29 -1.18
CA GLU A 367 -8.27 12.31 0.29
C GLU A 367 -8.98 11.14 1.01
N TRP A 368 -9.67 10.27 0.27
CA TRP A 368 -10.09 8.97 0.80
C TRP A 368 -8.90 8.08 1.18
N MET A 369 -7.73 8.33 0.57
CA MET A 369 -6.46 7.76 1.00
C MET A 369 -6.02 8.51 2.26
N TRP A 370 -5.98 7.82 3.40
CA TRP A 370 -5.74 8.45 4.71
C TRP A 370 -4.46 9.29 4.78
N TRP A 371 -3.44 8.95 3.99
CA TRP A 371 -2.15 9.64 3.93
C TRP A 371 -2.19 10.94 3.11
N MET A 372 -3.30 11.21 2.41
CA MET A 372 -3.60 12.45 1.69
C MET A 372 -4.59 13.33 2.44
N GLU A 373 -5.15 12.85 3.55
CA GLU A 373 -6.26 13.50 4.24
C GLU A 373 -5.93 14.95 4.66
N GLY A 374 -6.81 15.87 4.27
CA GLY A 374 -6.71 17.30 4.55
C GLY A 374 -5.56 18.01 3.82
N LEU A 375 -4.88 17.35 2.89
CA LEU A 375 -3.78 17.96 2.17
C LEU A 375 -4.23 19.14 1.31
N SER A 376 -5.36 19.01 0.60
CA SER A 376 -5.83 20.09 -0.27
C SER A 376 -6.14 21.35 0.56
N ALA A 377 -6.76 21.19 1.73
CA ALA A 377 -7.10 22.29 2.62
C ALA A 377 -5.84 23.00 3.14
N ARG A 378 -4.81 22.25 3.56
CA ARG A 378 -3.54 22.82 4.04
C ARG A 378 -2.80 23.59 2.94
N LEU A 379 -2.67 23.00 1.75
CA LEU A 379 -2.05 23.69 0.60
C LEU A 379 -2.80 24.99 0.28
N MET A 380 -4.13 24.98 0.36
CA MET A 380 -4.95 26.15 0.09
C MET A 380 -4.81 27.26 1.15
N THR A 381 -4.65 26.89 2.44
CA THR A 381 -4.32 27.86 3.49
C THR A 381 -2.99 28.56 3.21
N GLN A 382 -1.97 27.82 2.77
CA GLN A 382 -0.66 28.41 2.43
C GLN A 382 -0.70 29.27 1.17
N LEU A 383 -1.41 28.82 0.14
CA LEU A 383 -1.60 29.60 -1.08
C LEU A 383 -2.30 30.93 -0.76
N TYR A 384 -3.32 30.91 0.09
CA TYR A 384 -4.02 32.12 0.52
C TYR A 384 -3.11 33.09 1.30
N SER A 385 -2.19 32.57 2.14
CA SER A 385 -1.29 33.41 2.93
C SER A 385 -0.16 34.04 2.12
N VAL A 386 0.27 33.40 1.03
CA VAL A 386 1.36 33.89 0.15
C VAL A 386 0.83 34.77 -0.98
N LEU A 387 -0.38 34.51 -1.47
CA LEU A 387 -0.96 35.25 -2.59
C LEU A 387 -1.33 36.69 -2.19
N ASP A 388 -0.89 37.66 -3.00
CA ASP A 388 -1.25 39.09 -2.84
C ASP A 388 -2.78 39.25 -2.71
N PRO A 389 -3.28 40.01 -1.71
CA PRO A 389 -4.70 40.20 -1.46
C PRO A 389 -5.55 40.51 -2.70
N LYS A 390 -5.01 41.25 -3.67
CA LYS A 390 -5.76 41.60 -4.88
C LYS A 390 -6.11 40.40 -5.78
N TYR A 391 -5.43 39.27 -5.60
CA TYR A 391 -5.67 38.03 -6.36
C TYR A 391 -6.44 36.97 -5.56
N GLN A 392 -6.75 37.21 -4.28
CA GLN A 392 -7.38 36.19 -3.42
C GLN A 392 -8.77 35.77 -3.89
N ASP A 393 -9.51 36.64 -4.59
CA ASP A 393 -10.83 36.30 -5.15
C ASP A 393 -10.74 35.13 -6.16
N TRP A 394 -9.59 34.92 -6.80
CA TRP A 394 -9.35 33.78 -7.67
C TRP A 394 -9.28 32.43 -6.94
N LEU A 395 -9.23 32.45 -5.60
CA LEU A 395 -9.25 31.24 -4.77
C LEU A 395 -10.66 30.84 -4.31
N LEU A 396 -11.69 31.65 -4.60
CA LEU A 396 -13.07 31.39 -4.18
C LEU A 396 -13.61 30.09 -4.77
N TRP A 397 -13.51 29.90 -6.09
CA TRP A 397 -14.02 28.68 -6.73
C TRP A 397 -13.36 27.40 -6.19
N PRO A 398 -12.01 27.29 -6.07
CA PRO A 398 -11.40 26.14 -5.43
C PRO A 398 -11.93 25.89 -4.01
N GLN A 399 -12.06 26.94 -3.20
CA GLN A 399 -12.59 26.85 -1.83
C GLN A 399 -14.02 26.33 -1.80
N GLU A 400 -14.90 26.85 -2.65
CA GLU A 400 -16.30 26.41 -2.76
C GLU A 400 -16.39 24.93 -3.12
N VAL A 401 -15.65 24.46 -4.11
CA VAL A 401 -15.68 23.05 -4.53
C VAL A 401 -15.16 22.12 -3.43
N MET A 402 -14.09 22.50 -2.73
CA MET A 402 -13.54 21.69 -1.65
C MET A 402 -14.47 21.62 -0.42
N ASN A 403 -15.19 22.70 -0.13
CA ASN A 403 -16.12 22.80 0.99
C ASN A 403 -17.48 22.16 0.69
N GLY A 404 -17.98 22.29 -0.55
CA GLY A 404 -19.26 21.74 -1.00
C GLY A 404 -19.28 20.22 -1.16
N SER A 405 -18.12 19.56 -1.20
CA SER A 405 -18.00 18.10 -1.39
C SER A 405 -18.15 17.27 -0.09
N ARG A 406 -18.87 17.78 0.93
CA ARG A 406 -19.18 17.04 2.18
C ARG A 406 -20.55 16.34 2.16
N GLU A 407 -21.34 16.52 1.12
CA GLU A 407 -22.59 15.77 0.95
C GLU A 407 -22.36 14.65 -0.05
N TYR A 408 -22.10 13.42 0.44
CA TYR A 408 -22.62 12.15 -0.10
C TYR A 408 -22.30 10.99 0.85
#